data_AF-A0A962IQV9-F1
#
_entry.id   AF-A0A962IQV9-F1
#
_cell.length_a   1.000
_cell.length_b   1.000
_cell.length_c   1.000
_cell.angle_alpha   90.00
_cell.angle_beta   90.00
_cell.angle_gamma   90.00
#
_symmetry.space_group_name_H-M   'P 1'
#
loop_
_entity.id
_entity.type
_entity.pdbx_description
1 polymer ?
#
loop_
_entity_poly.entity_id
_entity_poly.type
_entity_poly.pdbx_seq_one_letter_code
_entity_poly.pdbx_strand_id
1 'polypeptide(L)'
;MSSTDMSQLWQEVKTLRDELRVQIHLAGAEARDEWQRLEARYQDASKKLDELGQQTESVAEDVVDSLGIVAEELGKAYQRIRQRLAEDDQHD
;
A
#
# COMPACT_ATOMS: atom_id res chain seq x y z
N MET A 1 -5.70 -13.53 10.56
CA MET A 1 -4.82 -13.65 9.36
C MET A 1 -3.44 -14.13 9.82
N SER A 2 -2.70 -14.96 9.08
CA SER A 2 -1.37 -15.43 9.56
C SER A 2 -0.27 -14.40 9.30
N SER A 3 0.82 -14.44 10.09
CA SER A 3 1.98 -13.55 9.87
C SER A 3 2.62 -13.71 8.48
N THR A 4 2.64 -14.94 7.94
CA THR A 4 3.09 -15.20 6.56
C THR A 4 2.16 -14.58 5.52
N ASP A 5 0.83 -14.78 5.67
CA ASP A 5 -0.17 -14.21 4.76
C ASP A 5 -0.08 -12.69 4.73
N MET A 6 0.10 -12.09 5.90
CA MET A 6 0.30 -10.65 6.06
C MET A 6 1.55 -10.15 5.36
N SER A 7 2.68 -10.87 5.53
CA SER A 7 3.94 -10.51 4.88
C SER A 7 3.83 -10.54 3.35
N GLN A 8 3.11 -11.52 2.81
CA GLN A 8 2.85 -11.62 1.38
C GLN A 8 1.97 -10.46 0.88
N LEU A 9 0.86 -10.19 1.56
CA LEU A 9 -0.02 -9.07 1.24
C LEU A 9 0.74 -7.73 1.25
N TRP A 10 1.55 -7.48 2.27
CA TRP A 10 2.36 -6.27 2.34
C TRP A 10 3.35 -6.15 1.18
N GLN A 11 3.96 -7.25 0.76
CA GLN A 11 4.87 -7.28 -0.38
C GLN A 11 4.15 -6.99 -1.71
N GLU A 12 2.92 -7.48 -1.88
CA GLU A 12 2.07 -7.16 -3.03
C GLU A 12 1.73 -5.66 -3.07
N VAL A 13 1.33 -5.09 -1.93
CA VAL A 13 1.05 -3.65 -1.79
C VAL A 13 2.28 -2.82 -2.14
N LYS A 14 3.45 -3.19 -1.62
CA LYS A 14 4.72 -2.51 -1.92
C LYS A 14 5.06 -2.56 -3.40
N THR A 15 4.94 -3.73 -4.02
CA THR A 15 5.25 -3.92 -5.46
C THR A 15 4.36 -3.00 -6.31
N LEU A 16 3.05 -3.01 -6.06
CA LEU A 16 2.11 -2.15 -6.78
C LEU A 16 2.38 -0.66 -6.55
N ARG A 17 2.74 -0.28 -5.32
CA ARG A 17 3.13 1.08 -4.95
C ARG A 17 4.40 1.50 -5.71
N ASP A 18 5.41 0.65 -5.80
CA ASP A 18 6.64 0.95 -6.52
C ASP A 18 6.41 1.11 -8.04
N GLU A 19 5.54 0.28 -8.63
CA GLU A 19 5.10 0.44 -10.03
C GLU A 19 4.40 1.78 -10.26
N LEU A 20 3.42 2.11 -9.41
CA LEU A 20 2.64 3.35 -9.52
C LEU A 20 3.48 4.60 -9.30
N ARG A 21 4.49 4.55 -8.43
CA ARG A 21 5.39 5.68 -8.19
C ARG A 21 6.08 6.16 -9.47
N VAL A 22 6.34 5.26 -10.41
CA VAL A 22 6.92 5.60 -11.71
C VAL A 22 5.90 6.30 -12.61
N GLN A 23 4.62 5.91 -12.56
CA GLN A 23 3.61 6.48 -13.46
C GLN A 23 2.99 7.78 -12.90
N ILE A 24 2.89 7.91 -11.57
CA ILE A 24 2.15 8.99 -10.93
C ILE A 24 2.74 10.38 -11.19
N HIS A 25 4.03 10.47 -11.57
CA HIS A 25 4.65 11.75 -11.90
C HIS A 25 4.11 12.34 -13.22
N LEU A 26 3.50 11.52 -14.09
CA LEU A 26 2.85 11.96 -15.33
C LEU A 26 1.37 12.26 -15.12
N ALA A 27 0.76 11.72 -14.07
CA ALA A 27 -0.67 11.80 -13.81
C ALA A 27 -1.18 13.23 -13.57
N GLY A 28 -2.49 13.45 -13.69
CA GLY A 28 -3.14 14.72 -13.34
C GLY A 28 -3.08 15.05 -11.83
N ALA A 29 -3.43 16.28 -11.47
CA ALA A 29 -3.37 16.78 -10.09
C ALA A 29 -4.21 15.93 -9.11
N GLU A 30 -5.41 15.51 -9.51
CA GLU A 30 -6.30 14.69 -8.67
C GLU A 30 -5.65 13.34 -8.27
N ALA A 31 -5.07 12.65 -9.24
CA ALA A 31 -4.39 11.37 -9.00
C ALA A 31 -3.15 11.56 -8.10
N ARG A 32 -2.39 12.64 -8.29
CA ARG A 32 -1.25 12.97 -7.42
C ARG A 32 -1.68 13.27 -5.99
N ASP A 33 -2.78 13.98 -5.79
CA ASP A 33 -3.32 14.30 -4.47
C ASP A 33 -3.83 13.03 -3.76
N GLU A 34 -4.51 12.14 -4.48
CA GLU A 34 -4.92 10.83 -3.96
C GLU A 34 -3.69 10.00 -3.56
N TRP A 35 -2.70 9.93 -4.44
CA TRP A 35 -1.43 9.25 -4.18
C TRP A 35 -0.74 9.74 -2.91
N GLN A 36 -0.61 11.05 -2.72
CA GLN A 36 0.05 11.60 -1.52
C GLN A 36 -0.66 11.19 -0.22
N ARG A 37 -2.01 11.16 -0.23
CA ARG A 37 -2.79 10.70 0.92
C ARG A 37 -2.54 9.22 1.21
N LEU A 38 -2.43 8.39 0.18
CA LEU A 38 -2.13 6.96 0.34
C LEU A 38 -0.69 6.74 0.82
N GLU A 39 0.27 7.51 0.31
CA GLU A 39 1.68 7.38 0.69
C GLU A 39 1.89 7.71 2.18
N ALA A 40 1.17 8.70 2.73
CA ALA A 40 1.21 8.97 4.16
C ALA A 40 0.74 7.76 4.99
N ARG A 41 -0.38 7.13 4.58
CA ARG A 41 -0.89 5.92 5.24
C ARG A 41 0.06 4.73 5.09
N TYR A 42 0.65 4.56 3.92
CA TYR A 42 1.65 3.53 3.65
C TYR A 42 2.87 3.69 4.56
N GLN A 43 3.38 4.90 4.72
CA GLN A 43 4.51 5.17 5.61
C GLN A 43 4.20 4.85 7.08
N ASP A 44 3.01 5.22 7.56
CA ASP A 44 2.60 4.92 8.93
C ASP A 44 2.44 3.41 9.15
N ALA A 45 1.86 2.69 8.18
CA ALA A 45 1.74 1.23 8.24
C ALA A 45 3.12 0.53 8.17
N SER A 46 4.01 1.02 7.30
CA SER A 46 5.37 0.48 7.15
C SER A 46 6.16 0.60 8.45
N LYS A 47 6.12 1.77 9.10
CA LYS A 47 6.81 1.99 10.38
C LYS A 47 6.33 1.02 11.44
N LYS A 48 5.00 0.84 11.57
CA LYS A 48 4.42 -0.12 12.51
C LYS A 48 4.87 -1.55 12.20
N LEU A 49 4.94 -1.93 10.93
CA LEU A 49 5.41 -3.25 10.54
C LEU A 49 6.90 -3.45 10.88
N ASP A 50 7.74 -2.44 10.64
CA ASP A 50 9.16 -2.46 10.99
C ASP A 50 9.38 -2.56 12.50
N GLU A 51 8.60 -1.81 13.29
CA GLU A 51 8.61 -1.85 14.76
C GLU A 51 8.27 -3.26 15.28
N LEU A 52 7.30 -3.94 14.66
CA LEU A 52 6.92 -5.30 15.03
C LEU A 52 7.99 -6.34 14.68
N GLY A 53 8.68 -6.17 13.54
CA GLY A 53 9.79 -7.05 13.15
C GLY A 53 11.01 -6.96 14.06
N GLN A 54 11.18 -5.83 14.76
CA GLN A 54 12.25 -5.62 15.73
C GLN A 54 11.92 -6.18 17.13
N GLN A 55 10.64 -6.39 17.44
CA GLN A 55 10.20 -6.99 18.69
C GLN A 55 10.25 -8.52 18.56
N THR A 56 11.22 -9.15 19.23
CA THR A 56 11.42 -10.62 19.25
C THR A 56 10.41 -11.38 20.10
N GLU A 57 9.47 -10.68 20.75
CA GLU A 57 8.47 -11.24 21.64
C GLU A 57 7.10 -11.18 20.95
N SER A 58 6.55 -12.36 20.59
CA SER A 58 5.19 -12.61 20.09
C SER A 58 4.35 -11.38 19.71
N VAL A 59 4.29 -11.03 18.43
CA VAL A 59 3.36 -10.00 17.93
C VAL A 59 1.92 -10.39 18.25
N ALA A 60 1.15 -9.47 18.83
CA ALA A 60 -0.27 -9.70 19.12
C ALA A 60 -1.08 -9.89 17.83
N GLU A 61 -1.96 -10.91 17.81
CA GLU A 61 -2.81 -11.26 16.65
C GLU A 61 -3.68 -10.06 16.20
N ASP A 62 -4.27 -9.32 17.15
CA ASP A 62 -5.07 -8.13 16.87
C ASP A 62 -4.29 -7.05 16.09
N VAL A 63 -2.97 -6.95 16.33
CA VAL A 63 -2.11 -5.98 15.65
C VAL A 63 -1.84 -6.44 14.22
N VAL A 64 -1.59 -7.74 14.02
CA VAL A 64 -1.43 -8.34 12.68
C VAL A 64 -2.70 -8.14 11.86
N ASP A 65 -3.87 -8.42 12.43
CA ASP A 65 -5.15 -8.26 11.75
C ASP A 65 -5.44 -6.78 11.41
N SER A 66 -5.18 -5.86 12.34
CA SER A 66 -5.35 -4.42 12.10
C SER A 66 -4.47 -3.92 10.95
N LEU A 67 -3.20 -4.33 10.92
CA LEU A 67 -2.31 -3.97 9.83
C LEU A 67 -2.73 -4.63 8.51
N GLY A 68 -3.28 -5.85 8.56
CA GLY A 68 -3.84 -6.55 7.39
C GLY A 68 -4.93 -5.76 6.71
N ILE A 69 -5.89 -5.27 7.49
CA ILE A 69 -6.98 -4.42 6.98
C ILE A 69 -6.41 -3.19 6.27
N VAL A 70 -5.42 -2.52 6.88
CA VAL A 70 -4.77 -1.35 6.28
C VAL A 70 -4.05 -1.71 4.98
N ALA A 71 -3.35 -2.84 4.94
CA ALA A 71 -2.66 -3.32 3.75
C ALA A 71 -3.65 -3.63 2.62
N GLU A 72 -4.77 -4.30 2.91
CA GLU A 72 -5.83 -4.54 1.92
C GLU A 72 -6.42 -3.24 1.37
N GLU A 73 -6.70 -2.26 2.23
CA GLU A 73 -7.23 -0.98 1.82
C GLU A 73 -6.26 -0.21 0.92
N LEU A 74 -4.98 -0.20 1.28
CA LEU A 74 -3.90 0.39 0.46
C LEU A 74 -3.80 -0.31 -0.89
N GLY A 75 -3.78 -1.66 -0.91
CA GLY A 75 -3.74 -2.45 -2.13
C GLY A 75 -4.91 -2.11 -3.07
N LYS A 76 -6.15 -2.13 -2.54
CA LYS A 76 -7.36 -1.76 -3.30
C LYS A 76 -7.28 -0.33 -3.83
N ALA A 77 -6.77 0.61 -3.04
CA ALA A 77 -6.65 2.01 -3.46
C ALA A 77 -5.60 2.20 -4.56
N TYR A 78 -4.42 1.60 -4.42
CA TYR A 78 -3.40 1.60 -5.46
C TYR A 78 -3.89 0.93 -6.74
N GLN A 79 -4.65 -0.17 -6.66
CA GLN A 79 -5.23 -0.82 -7.84
C GLN A 79 -6.17 0.12 -8.61
N ARG A 80 -6.99 0.91 -7.89
CA ARG A 80 -7.85 1.92 -8.52
C ARG A 80 -7.06 3.01 -9.21
N ILE A 81 -5.98 3.50 -8.60
CA ILE A 81 -5.09 4.48 -9.25
C ILE A 81 -4.51 3.87 -10.53
N ARG A 82 -4.02 2.62 -10.47
CA ARG A 82 -3.45 1.94 -11.65
C ARG A 82 -4.46 1.83 -12.79
N GLN A 83 -5.71 1.46 -12.47
CA GLN A 83 -6.78 1.35 -13.47
C GLN A 83 -7.04 2.68 -14.17
N ARG A 84 -7.18 3.78 -13.41
CA ARG A 84 -7.39 5.10 -13.99
C ARG A 84 -6.22 5.54 -14.87
N LEU A 85 -4.99 5.33 -14.42
CA LEU A 85 -3.79 5.67 -15.22
C LEU A 85 -3.74 4.88 -16.53
N ALA A 86 -4.14 3.60 -16.50
CA ALA A 86 -4.19 2.78 -17.71
C ALA A 86 -5.33 3.17 -18.66
N GLU A 87 -6.42 3.73 -18.15
CA GLU A 87 -7.54 4.26 -18.95
C GLU A 87 -7.18 5.60 -19.60
N ASP A 88 -6.46 6.47 -18.88
CA ASP A 88 -5.99 7.76 -19.38
C ASP A 88 -4.97 7.58 -20.53
N ASP A 89 -4.03 6.64 -20.40
CA ASP A 89 -2.99 6.35 -21.42
C ASP A 89 -3.56 5.80 -22.74
N GLN A 90 -4.77 5.23 -22.72
CA GLN A 90 -5.45 4.71 -23.92
C GLN A 90 -6.20 5.78 -24.72
N HIS A 91 -6.32 7.01 -24.19
CA HIS A 91 -7.07 8.11 -24.82
C HIS A 91 -6.18 9.20 -25.46
N ASP A 92 -4.85 9.08 -25.38
CA ASP A 92 -3.85 9.94 -26.05
C ASP A 92 -3.37 9.36 -27.40
#